data_AF-A0YN71-F1
#
_entry.id   AF-A0YN71-F1
#
_cell.length_a   1.000
_cell.length_b   1.000
_cell.length_c   1.000
_cell.angle_alpha   90.00
_cell.angle_beta   90.00
_cell.angle_gamma   90.00
#
_symmetry.space_group_name_H-M   'P 1'
#
loop_
_entity.id
_entity.type
_entity.pdbx_description
1 polymer ?
#
loop_
_entity_poly.entity_id
_entity_poly.type
_entity_poly.pdbx_seq_one_letter_code
_entity_poly.pdbx_strand_id
1 'polypeptide(L)'
;MKRFSLLTSGLTLLTALGSITFTILPSISETSQEQNNRFNRDYSTPVSEPVSEPISPPGVRPPAPSEDLGKQLVQELSQCMRNAMPNNEPESLEALQAASMQCTIRVIVLTPDGKVRTDANDRMNAILTAMNVTLPATVSQGQAAVKLETIPESFVYTVPVIVGGKPQRFLLDTGASNSILSEPIVQQLGLTGTTLPSDILAYFVVGDDCSNIKATLHSLPAIKVDAATVEGMNGMGLPKTAIPGDVAGVLGLDFLKSFDVVINPKNSSLQLLPRSNTVAGGVPLQGKMGVMITEVFVNGKGPYNFLLDTGADVMVLSNRLANTLSIDLANAENIDVRGFCGQEMGQKVSLSSIKLQGYESTNLDGVVLNNELLDLLGVDGIVGQNYLNQYQQHWRFGEPNSLGFPETGSLMLKRL
;
A
#
# COMPACT_ATOMS: atom_id res chain seq x y z
N MET A 1 -15.71 -9.68 -44.92
CA MET A 1 -14.59 -9.36 -44.01
C MET A 1 -15.06 -8.25 -43.06
N LYS A 2 -14.64 -8.32 -41.80
CA LYS A 2 -15.50 -8.24 -40.60
C LYS A 2 -16.03 -6.84 -40.24
N ARG A 3 -17.35 -6.75 -40.05
CA ARG A 3 -18.04 -5.73 -39.25
C ARG A 3 -17.61 -5.88 -37.78
N PHE A 4 -16.87 -4.93 -37.22
CA PHE A 4 -16.76 -4.77 -35.77
C PHE A 4 -17.96 -3.94 -35.30
N SER A 5 -19.05 -4.64 -34.99
CA SER A 5 -20.21 -4.09 -34.30
C SER A 5 -19.84 -3.94 -32.81
N LEU A 6 -19.18 -2.85 -32.43
CA LEU A 6 -19.04 -2.42 -31.03
C LEU A 6 -20.32 -1.68 -30.60
N LEU A 7 -21.43 -2.41 -30.60
CA LEU A 7 -22.60 -2.09 -29.79
C LEU A 7 -22.60 -3.07 -28.62
N THR A 8 -22.00 -2.64 -27.52
CA THR A 8 -22.36 -2.97 -26.14
C THR A 8 -21.49 -2.09 -25.25
N SER A 9 -22.01 -0.91 -24.95
CA SER A 9 -21.46 0.10 -24.03
C SER A 9 -21.13 -0.44 -22.62
N GLY A 10 -21.56 -1.65 -22.28
CA GLY A 10 -21.19 -2.34 -21.03
C GLY A 10 -19.88 -3.14 -21.08
N LEU A 11 -19.48 -3.69 -22.23
CA LEU A 11 -18.35 -4.63 -22.30
C LEU A 11 -16.99 -3.91 -22.22
N THR A 12 -16.91 -2.72 -22.80
CA THR A 12 -15.72 -1.84 -22.78
C THR A 12 -15.46 -1.23 -21.39
N LEU A 13 -16.54 -0.99 -20.63
CA LEU A 13 -16.48 -0.49 -19.26
C LEU A 13 -16.08 -1.62 -18.28
N LEU A 14 -16.49 -2.87 -18.57
CA LEU A 14 -16.15 -4.07 -17.80
C LEU A 14 -14.65 -4.40 -17.85
N THR A 15 -14.03 -4.32 -19.02
CA THR A 15 -12.58 -4.58 -19.18
C THR A 15 -11.72 -3.53 -18.49
N ALA A 16 -12.23 -2.31 -18.36
CA ALA A 16 -11.55 -1.22 -17.70
C ALA A 16 -11.58 -1.28 -16.17
N LEU A 17 -12.69 -1.74 -15.57
CA LEU A 17 -12.81 -1.85 -14.11
C LEU A 17 -12.15 -3.12 -13.56
N GLY A 18 -12.15 -4.22 -14.33
CA GLY A 18 -11.54 -5.49 -13.91
C GLY A 18 -10.02 -5.46 -13.72
N SER A 19 -9.35 -4.38 -14.15
CA SER A 19 -7.89 -4.23 -14.06
C SER A 19 -7.45 -3.23 -12.98
N ILE A 20 -8.37 -2.51 -12.33
CA ILE A 20 -8.00 -1.47 -11.35
C ILE A 20 -7.73 -2.14 -10.01
N THR A 21 -6.49 -2.59 -9.86
CA THR A 21 -5.96 -2.96 -8.55
C THR A 21 -5.33 -1.70 -7.98
N PHE A 22 -5.92 -1.19 -6.90
CA PHE A 22 -5.40 -0.02 -6.19
C PHE A 22 -4.05 -0.39 -5.57
N THR A 23 -2.96 0.07 -6.17
CA THR A 23 -1.60 -0.14 -5.68
C THR A 23 -1.12 1.14 -5.01
N ILE A 24 -0.95 1.17 -3.69
CA ILE A 24 -0.29 2.27 -2.98
C ILE A 24 1.04 1.72 -2.52
N LEU A 25 2.12 2.46 -2.79
CA LEU A 25 3.48 2.06 -2.50
C LEU A 25 4.21 3.21 -1.81
N PRO A 26 4.08 3.31 -0.48
CA PRO A 26 4.72 4.33 0.32
C PRO A 26 6.14 3.98 0.74
N SER A 27 6.70 2.84 0.30
CA SER A 27 7.99 2.36 0.80
C SER A 27 9.06 3.42 0.64
N ILE A 28 9.72 3.74 1.74
CA ILE A 28 10.76 4.74 1.82
C ILE A 28 12.03 4.03 2.26
N SER A 29 13.00 3.99 1.35
CA SER A 29 14.37 3.58 1.64
C SER A 29 15.28 4.80 1.62
N GLU A 30 16.15 4.96 2.59
CA GLU A 30 17.18 5.99 2.51
C GLU A 30 18.27 5.57 1.52
N THR A 31 18.70 6.50 0.65
CA THR A 31 19.97 6.33 -0.05
C THR A 31 20.90 7.49 0.27
N SER A 32 21.80 7.30 1.23
CA SER A 32 22.94 8.18 1.41
C SER A 32 24.17 7.57 0.75
N GLN A 33 24.70 8.23 -0.29
CA GLN A 33 26.05 7.94 -0.79
C GLN A 33 27.15 8.43 0.18
N GLU A 34 26.79 9.19 1.22
CA GLU A 34 27.69 9.67 2.26
C GLU A 34 27.35 9.05 3.62
N GLN A 35 28.33 8.36 4.23
CA GLN A 35 28.20 7.70 5.54
C GLN A 35 27.78 8.63 6.70
N ASN A 36 27.82 9.95 6.52
CA ASN A 36 27.52 10.94 7.55
C ASN A 36 26.04 11.35 7.65
N ASN A 37 25.18 11.05 6.66
CA ASN A 37 23.77 11.48 6.62
C ASN A 37 22.77 10.36 6.96
N ARG A 38 23.13 9.46 7.89
CA ARG A 38 22.32 8.26 8.22
C ARG A 38 21.61 8.33 9.55
N PHE A 39 20.51 7.59 9.69
CA PHE A 39 19.99 7.18 10.99
C PHE A 39 20.80 6.00 11.53
N ASN A 40 21.87 6.31 12.27
CA ASN A 40 22.79 5.31 12.81
C ASN A 40 22.42 4.86 14.25
N ARG A 41 21.16 5.03 14.65
CA ARG A 41 20.71 4.84 16.03
C ARG A 41 20.29 3.39 16.28
N ASP A 42 20.86 2.79 17.33
CA ASP A 42 20.41 1.50 17.84
C ASP A 42 19.19 1.69 18.74
N TYR A 43 18.05 1.14 18.32
CA TYR A 43 16.77 1.23 19.02
C TYR A 43 16.52 0.11 20.04
N SER A 44 17.55 -0.69 20.34
CA SER A 44 17.45 -1.86 21.20
C SER A 44 17.38 -1.56 22.71
N THR A 45 17.51 -0.29 23.14
CA THR A 45 17.57 0.06 24.58
C THR A 45 16.20 0.44 25.16
N PRO A 46 15.76 -0.17 26.28
CA PRO A 46 14.41 0.00 26.82
C PRO A 46 14.25 1.27 27.68
N VAL A 47 13.11 1.95 27.52
CA VAL A 47 12.51 2.79 28.57
C VAL A 47 11.23 2.09 29.05
N SER A 48 11.15 1.86 30.35
CA SER A 48 10.09 1.11 31.02
C SER A 48 9.05 2.04 31.63
N GLU A 49 7.76 1.86 31.33
CA GLU A 49 6.64 2.01 32.28
C GLU A 49 5.43 1.15 31.83
N PRO A 50 4.62 0.61 32.76
CA PRO A 50 3.40 -0.15 32.44
C PRO A 50 2.14 0.68 32.75
N VAL A 51 1.23 0.90 31.79
CA VAL A 51 -0.13 1.42 32.12
C VAL A 51 -1.22 0.89 31.16
N SER A 52 -2.39 0.73 31.77
CA SER A 52 -3.67 0.07 31.45
C SER A 52 -4.37 0.30 30.10
N GLU A 53 -5.19 -0.71 29.76
CA GLU A 53 -6.12 -0.83 28.63
C GLU A 53 -7.13 0.33 28.49
N PRO A 54 -7.37 0.82 27.26
CA PRO A 54 -8.59 1.54 26.92
C PRO A 54 -9.61 0.63 26.20
N ILE A 55 -10.88 0.84 26.54
CA ILE A 55 -12.05 0.19 25.96
C ILE A 55 -12.32 0.77 24.57
N SER A 56 -12.42 -0.09 23.55
CA SER A 56 -12.80 0.29 22.18
C SER A 56 -14.31 0.52 22.04
N PRO A 57 -14.76 1.55 21.31
CA PRO A 57 -16.16 1.66 20.90
C PRO A 57 -16.46 0.69 19.74
N PRO A 58 -17.73 0.24 19.59
CA PRO A 58 -18.12 -0.62 18.48
C PRO A 58 -18.11 0.16 17.16
N GLY A 59 -17.46 -0.41 16.15
CA GLY A 59 -17.47 0.11 14.78
C GLY A 59 -18.90 0.12 14.22
N VAL A 60 -19.36 1.28 13.78
CA VAL A 60 -20.61 1.44 13.04
C VAL A 60 -20.34 1.03 11.60
N ARG A 61 -21.03 -0.02 11.14
CA ARG A 61 -21.02 -0.44 9.74
C ARG A 61 -21.70 0.64 8.88
N PRO A 62 -21.05 1.16 7.81
CA PRO A 62 -21.71 2.08 6.89
C PRO A 62 -22.92 1.41 6.22
N PRO A 63 -23.99 2.17 5.92
CA PRO A 63 -25.11 1.64 5.15
C PRO A 63 -24.64 1.22 3.75
N ALA A 64 -25.27 0.18 3.21
CA ALA A 64 -25.01 -0.26 1.84
C ALA A 64 -25.14 0.92 0.85
N PRO A 65 -24.27 1.03 -0.16
CA PRO A 65 -24.41 2.07 -1.18
C PRO A 65 -25.79 2.00 -1.81
N SER A 66 -26.49 3.15 -1.93
CA SER A 66 -27.81 3.16 -2.56
C SER A 66 -27.68 2.75 -4.04
N GLU A 67 -28.67 2.01 -4.55
CA GLU A 67 -28.75 1.63 -5.97
C GLU A 67 -28.68 2.87 -6.90
N ASP A 68 -29.02 4.04 -6.37
CA ASP A 68 -28.95 5.34 -7.02
C ASP A 68 -27.51 5.83 -7.23
N LEU A 69 -26.63 5.66 -6.23
CA LEU A 69 -25.22 6.03 -6.32
C LEU A 69 -24.52 5.27 -7.45
N GLY A 70 -24.71 3.95 -7.52
CA GLY A 70 -24.12 3.13 -8.58
C GLY A 70 -24.53 3.60 -9.99
N LYS A 71 -25.81 3.92 -10.19
CA LYS A 71 -26.32 4.44 -11.47
C LYS A 71 -25.72 5.81 -11.82
N GLN A 72 -25.62 6.71 -10.83
CA GLN A 72 -24.98 8.02 -11.01
C GLN A 72 -23.51 7.87 -11.43
N LEU A 73 -22.75 7.00 -10.77
CA LEU A 73 -21.32 6.79 -11.08
C LEU A 73 -21.12 6.22 -12.48
N VAL A 74 -21.96 5.29 -12.92
CA VAL A 74 -21.92 4.78 -14.31
C VAL A 74 -22.18 5.90 -15.33
N GLN A 75 -23.09 6.84 -15.04
CA GLN A 75 -23.35 7.99 -15.89
C GLN A 75 -22.16 8.96 -15.92
N GLU A 76 -21.57 9.26 -14.76
CA GLU A 76 -20.37 10.11 -14.64
C GLU A 76 -19.18 9.52 -15.39
N LEU A 77 -18.92 8.20 -15.25
CA LEU A 77 -17.89 7.51 -16.03
C LEU A 77 -18.16 7.59 -17.52
N SER A 78 -19.40 7.33 -17.94
CA SER A 78 -19.78 7.38 -19.35
C SER A 78 -19.58 8.79 -19.93
N GLN A 79 -19.86 9.84 -19.16
CA GLN A 79 -19.61 11.21 -19.57
C GLN A 79 -18.12 11.52 -19.65
N CYS A 80 -17.34 11.08 -18.67
CA CYS A 80 -15.89 11.24 -18.70
C CYS A 80 -15.28 10.57 -19.94
N MET A 81 -15.69 9.33 -20.24
CA MET A 81 -15.22 8.59 -21.43
C MET A 81 -15.56 9.30 -22.73
N ARG A 82 -16.78 9.86 -22.86
CA ARG A 82 -17.15 10.66 -24.04
C ARG A 82 -16.29 11.91 -24.19
N ASN A 83 -15.97 12.59 -23.09
CA ASN A 83 -15.13 13.78 -23.12
C ASN A 83 -13.67 13.43 -23.46
N ALA A 84 -13.18 12.28 -23.01
CA ALA A 84 -11.85 11.79 -23.33
C ALA A 84 -11.71 11.33 -24.80
N MET A 85 -12.83 11.05 -25.49
CA MET A 85 -12.87 10.60 -26.89
C MET A 85 -13.87 11.43 -27.72
N PRO A 86 -13.52 12.67 -28.11
CA PRO A 86 -14.44 13.59 -28.79
C PRO A 86 -15.03 13.05 -30.11
N ASN A 87 -14.35 12.11 -30.76
CA ASN A 87 -14.77 11.49 -32.03
C ASN A 87 -15.45 10.11 -31.86
N ASN A 88 -15.69 9.65 -30.63
CA ASN A 88 -16.24 8.31 -30.31
C ASN A 88 -15.43 7.10 -30.83
N GLU A 89 -14.23 7.29 -31.37
CA GLU A 89 -13.32 6.21 -31.73
C GLU A 89 -12.00 6.33 -30.95
N PRO A 90 -11.57 5.27 -30.24
CA PRO A 90 -10.28 5.25 -29.60
C PRO A 90 -9.18 5.04 -30.66
N GLU A 91 -8.08 5.81 -30.55
CA GLU A 91 -6.93 5.69 -31.45
C GLU A 91 -6.26 4.30 -31.38
N SER A 92 -6.32 3.64 -30.22
CA SER A 92 -5.87 2.27 -30.00
C SER A 92 -6.57 1.62 -28.80
N LEU A 93 -6.38 0.31 -28.61
CA LEU A 93 -6.91 -0.39 -27.42
C LEU A 93 -6.24 0.13 -26.13
N GLU A 94 -4.96 0.47 -26.20
CA GLU A 94 -4.20 1.05 -25.09
C GLU A 94 -4.73 2.44 -24.72
N ALA A 95 -5.02 3.29 -25.71
CA ALA A 95 -5.61 4.60 -25.48
C ALA A 95 -7.00 4.51 -24.81
N LEU A 96 -7.79 3.52 -25.23
CA LEU A 96 -9.09 3.23 -24.61
C LEU A 96 -8.95 2.79 -23.14
N GLN A 97 -8.00 1.91 -22.85
CA GLN A 97 -7.71 1.45 -21.49
C GLN A 97 -7.24 2.61 -20.61
N ALA A 98 -6.27 3.40 -21.08
CA ALA A 98 -5.74 4.56 -20.37
C ALA A 98 -6.84 5.57 -20.01
N ALA A 99 -7.66 5.98 -20.99
CA ALA A 99 -8.76 6.90 -20.76
C ALA A 99 -9.78 6.36 -19.74
N SER A 100 -10.04 5.05 -19.78
CA SER A 100 -10.97 4.44 -18.85
C SER A 100 -10.44 4.37 -17.41
N MET A 101 -9.14 4.14 -17.26
CA MET A 101 -8.48 4.23 -15.96
C MET A 101 -8.49 5.66 -15.42
N GLN A 102 -8.17 6.66 -16.25
CA GLN A 102 -8.19 8.07 -15.86
C GLN A 102 -9.58 8.50 -15.41
N CYS A 103 -10.60 8.11 -16.17
CA CYS A 103 -11.98 8.38 -15.82
C CYS A 103 -12.40 7.68 -14.54
N THR A 104 -11.97 6.44 -14.31
CA THR A 104 -12.28 5.73 -13.07
C THR A 104 -11.65 6.40 -11.87
N ILE A 105 -10.37 6.78 -11.94
CA ILE A 105 -9.69 7.47 -10.84
C ILE A 105 -10.38 8.81 -10.57
N ARG A 106 -10.61 9.63 -11.61
CA ARG A 106 -11.23 10.94 -11.45
C ARG A 106 -12.65 10.86 -10.91
N VAL A 107 -13.44 9.89 -11.39
CA VAL A 107 -14.84 9.77 -10.98
C VAL A 107 -14.96 9.10 -9.64
N ILE A 108 -14.28 7.97 -9.39
CA ILE A 108 -14.48 7.09 -8.22
C ILE A 108 -13.59 7.49 -7.04
N VAL A 109 -12.37 7.89 -7.31
CA VAL A 109 -11.31 7.93 -6.30
C VAL A 109 -11.04 9.36 -5.88
N LEU A 110 -11.00 10.29 -6.83
CA LEU A 110 -10.68 11.68 -6.57
C LEU A 110 -11.93 12.55 -6.41
N THR A 111 -11.85 13.53 -5.51
CA THR A 111 -12.73 14.68 -5.45
C THR A 111 -12.44 15.63 -6.64
N PRO A 112 -13.34 16.58 -6.96
CA PRO A 112 -13.09 17.54 -8.05
C PRO A 112 -11.82 18.39 -7.87
N ASP A 113 -11.37 18.59 -6.63
CA ASP A 113 -10.11 19.26 -6.26
C ASP A 113 -8.89 18.33 -6.23
N GLY A 114 -9.04 17.06 -6.63
CA GLY A 114 -7.94 16.11 -6.81
C GLY A 114 -7.51 15.30 -5.58
N LYS A 115 -8.27 15.34 -4.47
CA LYS A 115 -7.96 14.57 -3.24
C LYS A 115 -8.65 13.22 -3.25
N VAL A 116 -8.14 12.19 -2.56
CA VAL A 116 -8.89 10.92 -2.45
C VAL A 116 -10.12 11.13 -1.60
N ARG A 117 -11.22 10.59 -2.10
CA ARG A 117 -12.49 10.55 -1.40
C ARG A 117 -12.43 9.59 -0.24
N THR A 118 -12.94 10.01 0.91
CA THR A 118 -13.12 9.13 2.07
C THR A 118 -14.05 7.96 1.78
N ASP A 119 -14.97 8.10 0.83
CA ASP A 119 -15.92 7.08 0.38
C ASP A 119 -15.50 6.38 -0.94
N ALA A 120 -14.22 6.48 -1.34
CA ALA A 120 -13.74 5.87 -2.59
C ALA A 120 -14.02 4.35 -2.66
N ASN A 121 -13.86 3.63 -1.54
CA ASN A 121 -14.20 2.21 -1.43
C ASN A 121 -15.70 1.96 -1.68
N ASP A 122 -16.57 2.76 -1.07
CA ASP A 122 -18.03 2.63 -1.22
C ASP A 122 -18.46 2.92 -2.65
N ARG A 123 -17.85 3.92 -3.29
CA ARG A 123 -18.12 4.29 -4.68
C ARG A 123 -17.64 3.22 -5.66
N MET A 124 -16.49 2.60 -5.40
CA MET A 124 -16.04 1.45 -6.18
C MET A 124 -16.98 0.23 -6.01
N ASN A 125 -17.42 -0.04 -4.79
CA ASN A 125 -18.40 -1.11 -4.54
C ASN A 125 -19.74 -0.85 -5.24
N ALA A 126 -20.23 0.39 -5.19
CA ALA A 126 -21.46 0.81 -5.85
C ALA A 126 -21.38 0.60 -7.37
N ILE A 127 -20.24 0.92 -7.98
CA ILE A 127 -20.09 0.78 -9.43
C ILE A 127 -19.93 -0.67 -9.88
N LEU A 128 -19.16 -1.48 -9.16
CA LEU A 128 -19.05 -2.91 -9.43
C LEU A 128 -20.42 -3.60 -9.35
N THR A 129 -21.21 -3.22 -8.35
CA THR A 129 -22.60 -3.69 -8.18
C THR A 129 -23.48 -3.25 -9.34
N ALA A 130 -23.47 -1.95 -9.69
CA ALA A 130 -24.28 -1.42 -10.79
C ALA A 130 -23.93 -2.02 -12.15
N MET A 131 -22.67 -2.42 -12.34
CA MET A 131 -22.18 -3.04 -13.57
C MET A 131 -22.22 -4.57 -13.53
N ASN A 132 -22.67 -5.16 -12.42
CA ASN A 132 -22.69 -6.60 -12.21
C ASN A 132 -21.32 -7.26 -12.45
N VAL A 133 -20.26 -6.60 -11.98
CA VAL A 133 -18.87 -7.06 -12.04
C VAL A 133 -18.49 -7.69 -10.71
N THR A 134 -17.87 -8.86 -10.78
CA THR A 134 -17.26 -9.51 -9.62
C THR A 134 -15.76 -9.57 -9.84
N LEU A 135 -14.98 -9.19 -8.84
CA LEU A 135 -13.53 -9.34 -8.89
C LEU A 135 -13.14 -10.79 -8.60
N PRO A 136 -12.08 -11.32 -9.25
CA PRO A 136 -11.59 -12.65 -8.94
C PRO A 136 -11.22 -12.76 -7.46
N ALA A 137 -11.71 -13.78 -6.79
CA ALA A 137 -11.30 -14.08 -5.43
C ALA A 137 -9.90 -14.70 -5.43
N THR A 138 -9.04 -14.28 -4.52
CA THR A 138 -7.76 -14.97 -4.29
C THR A 138 -8.02 -16.28 -3.56
N VAL A 139 -7.30 -17.33 -3.97
CA VAL A 139 -7.32 -18.62 -3.28
C VAL A 139 -6.01 -18.77 -2.54
N SER A 140 -6.08 -19.08 -1.25
CA SER A 140 -4.89 -19.24 -0.41
C SER A 140 -4.90 -20.58 0.30
N GLN A 141 -3.71 -21.15 0.48
CA GLN A 141 -3.52 -22.43 1.16
C GLN A 141 -2.12 -22.54 1.77
N GLY A 142 -1.99 -23.48 2.70
CA GLY A 142 -0.72 -23.79 3.36
C GLY A 142 -0.34 -22.78 4.44
N GLN A 143 0.91 -22.90 4.88
CA GLN A 143 1.51 -22.08 5.93
C GLN A 143 3.03 -22.04 5.68
N ALA A 144 3.73 -21.10 6.28
CA ALA A 144 5.17 -20.96 6.09
C ALA A 144 5.85 -20.56 7.40
N ALA A 145 7.11 -20.99 7.56
CA ALA A 145 8.03 -20.46 8.55
C ALA A 145 9.40 -20.28 7.87
N VAL A 146 9.75 -19.04 7.56
CA VAL A 146 10.95 -18.71 6.79
C VAL A 146 11.83 -17.72 7.52
N LYS A 147 13.12 -17.72 7.17
CA LYS A 147 14.06 -16.70 7.61
C LYS A 147 13.90 -15.45 6.75
N LEU A 148 13.90 -14.29 7.40
CA LEU A 148 13.98 -12.97 6.80
C LEU A 148 15.45 -12.54 6.66
N GLU A 149 15.74 -11.77 5.62
CA GLU A 149 17.05 -11.14 5.41
C GLU A 149 16.89 -9.63 5.39
N THR A 150 17.71 -8.89 6.11
CA THR A 150 17.72 -7.43 6.04
C THR A 150 18.40 -6.95 4.76
N ILE A 151 17.92 -5.83 4.22
CA ILE A 151 18.67 -5.10 3.19
C ILE A 151 19.87 -4.44 3.87
N PRO A 152 21.09 -4.47 3.29
CA PRO A 152 22.23 -3.79 3.87
C PRO A 152 21.89 -2.34 4.18
N GLU A 153 22.21 -1.91 5.41
CA GLU A 153 22.09 -0.52 5.84
C GLU A 153 20.64 0.01 5.86
N SER A 154 19.68 -0.89 6.03
CA SER A 154 18.24 -0.61 6.13
C SER A 154 17.62 -1.50 7.24
N PHE A 155 16.47 -1.05 7.77
CA PHE A 155 15.70 -1.75 8.80
C PHE A 155 14.64 -2.70 8.21
N VAL A 156 14.44 -2.69 6.89
CA VAL A 156 13.41 -3.50 6.22
C VAL A 156 13.90 -4.92 5.91
N TYR A 157 12.94 -5.83 5.77
CA TYR A 157 13.20 -7.23 5.48
C TYR A 157 12.85 -7.61 4.06
N THR A 158 13.60 -8.59 3.56
CA THR A 158 13.25 -9.38 2.39
C THR A 158 12.84 -10.78 2.79
N VAL A 159 11.95 -11.36 1.98
CA VAL A 159 11.38 -12.69 2.15
C VAL A 159 11.66 -13.54 0.90
N PRO A 160 12.02 -14.83 1.05
CA PRO A 160 12.13 -15.74 -0.08
C PRO A 160 10.75 -16.07 -0.65
N VAL A 161 10.57 -15.80 -1.94
CA VAL A 161 9.33 -16.02 -2.69
C VAL A 161 9.60 -16.92 -3.88
N ILE A 162 8.69 -17.86 -4.18
CA ILE A 162 8.72 -18.65 -5.40
C ILE A 162 7.68 -18.08 -6.36
N VAL A 163 8.13 -17.63 -7.54
CA VAL A 163 7.29 -17.13 -8.62
C VAL A 163 7.71 -17.79 -9.93
N GLY A 164 6.74 -18.34 -10.68
CA GLY A 164 7.03 -19.14 -11.88
C GLY A 164 7.99 -20.32 -11.63
N GLY A 165 7.92 -20.91 -10.44
CA GLY A 165 8.75 -22.04 -10.04
C GLY A 165 10.20 -21.70 -9.66
N LYS A 166 10.59 -20.41 -9.65
CA LYS A 166 11.95 -20.00 -9.28
C LYS A 166 11.94 -19.21 -7.96
N PRO A 167 12.91 -19.45 -7.06
CA PRO A 167 13.08 -18.63 -5.87
C PRO A 167 13.58 -17.23 -6.24
N GLN A 168 13.07 -16.24 -5.56
CA GLN A 168 13.33 -14.83 -5.71
C GLN A 168 13.33 -14.16 -4.33
N ARG A 169 13.96 -13.00 -4.22
CA ARG A 169 13.92 -12.17 -2.99
C ARG A 169 12.97 -11.01 -3.19
N PHE A 170 11.97 -10.90 -2.32
CA PHE A 170 10.98 -9.83 -2.38
C PHE A 170 11.09 -8.96 -1.12
N LEU A 171 10.86 -7.66 -1.23
CA LEU A 171 10.62 -6.81 -0.07
C LEU A 171 9.33 -7.26 0.64
N LEU A 172 9.34 -7.33 1.97
CA LEU A 172 8.15 -7.61 2.76
C LEU A 172 7.46 -6.30 3.14
N ASP A 173 6.28 -6.03 2.58
CA ASP A 173 5.70 -4.69 2.60
C ASP A 173 4.19 -4.71 2.89
N THR A 174 3.79 -4.33 4.10
CA THR A 174 2.39 -4.12 4.48
C THR A 174 1.83 -2.78 4.01
N GLY A 175 2.69 -1.83 3.62
CA GLY A 175 2.31 -0.56 3.03
C GLY A 175 2.00 -0.68 1.54
N ALA A 176 2.44 -1.75 0.89
CA ALA A 176 2.08 -2.12 -0.47
C ALA A 176 0.71 -2.80 -0.51
N SER A 177 -0.28 -2.19 -1.14
CA SER A 177 -1.59 -2.85 -1.30
C SER A 177 -1.57 -3.99 -2.33
N ASN A 178 -0.62 -3.95 -3.28
CA ASN A 178 -0.39 -5.00 -4.26
C ASN A 178 1.07 -5.45 -4.32
N SER A 179 1.25 -6.72 -4.68
CA SER A 179 2.55 -7.28 -4.99
C SER A 179 3.08 -6.76 -6.32
N ILE A 180 4.40 -6.54 -6.38
CA ILE A 180 5.11 -6.03 -7.56
C ILE A 180 6.08 -7.09 -8.05
N LEU A 181 6.17 -7.25 -9.37
CA LEU A 181 7.24 -7.96 -10.04
C LEU A 181 8.16 -6.97 -10.77
N SER A 182 9.46 -7.19 -10.69
CA SER A 182 10.40 -6.48 -11.56
C SER A 182 10.17 -6.84 -13.03
N GLU A 183 10.41 -5.88 -13.93
CA GLU A 183 10.27 -6.05 -15.39
C GLU A 183 11.02 -7.28 -15.93
N PRO A 184 12.26 -7.60 -15.49
CA PRO A 184 12.93 -8.83 -15.92
C PRO A 184 12.14 -10.11 -15.60
N ILE A 185 11.43 -10.16 -14.46
CA ILE A 185 10.59 -11.30 -14.10
C ILE A 185 9.33 -11.33 -14.97
N VAL A 186 8.68 -10.18 -15.16
CA VAL A 186 7.51 -10.04 -16.05
C VAL A 186 7.84 -10.58 -17.44
N GLN A 187 8.98 -10.16 -18.01
CA GLN A 187 9.47 -10.61 -19.31
C GLN A 187 9.82 -12.10 -19.31
N GLN A 188 10.53 -12.60 -18.29
CA GLN A 188 10.90 -14.01 -18.18
C GLN A 188 9.68 -14.95 -18.12
N LEU A 189 8.60 -14.49 -17.48
CA LEU A 189 7.35 -15.23 -17.36
C LEU A 189 6.42 -15.02 -18.57
N GLY A 190 6.75 -14.11 -19.47
CA GLY A 190 5.94 -13.77 -20.64
C GLY A 190 4.58 -13.19 -20.26
N LEU A 191 4.49 -12.44 -19.15
CA LEU A 191 3.23 -11.88 -18.69
C LEU A 191 2.79 -10.74 -19.62
N THR A 192 1.58 -10.85 -20.16
CA THR A 192 0.91 -9.76 -20.84
C THR A 192 0.25 -8.84 -19.83
N GLY A 193 0.27 -7.53 -20.06
CA GLY A 193 -0.34 -6.56 -19.15
C GLY A 193 -0.70 -5.25 -19.83
N THR A 194 -1.37 -4.38 -19.08
CA THR A 194 -1.77 -3.05 -19.54
C THR A 194 -0.84 -2.01 -18.94
N THR A 195 -0.30 -1.12 -19.76
CA THR A 195 0.55 -0.01 -19.31
C THR A 195 -0.28 1.02 -18.55
N LEU A 196 0.24 1.45 -17.40
CA LEU A 196 -0.31 2.54 -16.61
C LEU A 196 0.18 3.89 -17.16
N PRO A 197 -0.73 4.83 -17.41
CA PRO A 197 -0.35 6.22 -17.69
C PRO A 197 0.45 6.83 -16.52
N SER A 198 1.49 7.61 -16.82
CA SER A 198 2.40 8.17 -15.81
C SER A 198 1.72 9.20 -14.89
N ASP A 199 0.73 9.93 -15.39
CA ASP A 199 -0.09 10.88 -14.62
C ASP A 199 -0.98 10.18 -13.59
N ILE A 200 -1.32 8.92 -13.84
CA ILE A 200 -2.04 8.06 -12.91
C ILE A 200 -1.09 7.44 -11.87
N LEU A 201 0.14 7.09 -12.28
CA LEU A 201 1.10 6.42 -11.42
C LEU A 201 1.46 7.23 -10.17
N ALA A 202 1.44 8.56 -10.26
CA ALA A 202 1.67 9.48 -9.14
C ALA A 202 0.65 9.31 -7.98
N TYR A 203 -0.54 8.77 -8.25
CA TYR A 203 -1.54 8.48 -7.21
C TYR A 203 -1.30 7.15 -6.47
N PHE A 204 -0.35 6.36 -6.95
CA PHE A 204 -0.13 4.98 -6.54
C PHE A 204 1.24 4.76 -5.89
N VAL A 205 2.16 5.72 -6.01
CA VAL A 205 3.58 5.49 -5.70
C VAL A 205 4.24 6.75 -5.13
N VAL A 206 5.18 6.60 -4.18
CA VAL A 206 6.03 7.70 -3.68
C VAL A 206 7.19 8.02 -4.63
N GLY A 207 7.38 9.31 -4.90
CA GLY A 207 8.55 9.89 -5.58
C GLY A 207 8.19 11.08 -6.48
N ASP A 208 9.16 11.96 -6.73
CA ASP A 208 8.93 13.23 -7.45
C ASP A 208 8.92 13.08 -8.99
N ASP A 209 9.40 11.97 -9.54
CA ASP A 209 9.47 11.74 -10.99
C ASP A 209 9.03 10.34 -11.43
N CYS A 210 7.72 10.17 -11.60
CA CYS A 210 7.14 8.99 -12.24
C CYS A 210 7.21 9.02 -13.79
N SER A 211 7.69 10.10 -14.43
CA SER A 211 7.54 10.29 -15.89
C SER A 211 8.25 9.24 -16.74
N ASN A 212 9.31 8.65 -16.18
CA ASN A 212 10.12 7.62 -16.82
C ASN A 212 9.82 6.20 -16.33
N ILE A 213 8.86 6.04 -15.41
CA ILE A 213 8.49 4.73 -14.85
C ILE A 213 7.40 4.09 -15.71
N LYS A 214 7.78 3.04 -16.44
CA LYS A 214 6.82 2.21 -17.18
C LYS A 214 6.22 1.16 -16.26
N ALA A 215 5.11 1.52 -15.63
CA ALA A 215 4.35 0.58 -14.81
C ALA A 215 3.33 -0.19 -15.66
N THR A 216 3.14 -1.47 -15.36
CA THR A 216 2.19 -2.35 -16.07
C THR A 216 1.36 -3.15 -15.09
N LEU A 217 0.09 -3.43 -15.41
CA LEU A 217 -0.79 -4.27 -14.61
C LEU A 217 -0.90 -5.67 -15.20
N HIS A 218 -0.79 -6.68 -14.36
CA HIS A 218 -0.76 -8.09 -14.75
C HIS A 218 -1.61 -8.96 -13.84
N SER A 219 -2.19 -10.02 -14.39
CA SER A 219 -2.53 -11.20 -13.59
C SER A 219 -1.26 -11.96 -13.26
N LEU A 220 -1.05 -12.24 -11.98
CA LEU A 220 0.15 -12.90 -11.49
C LEU A 220 -0.05 -14.42 -11.48
N PRO A 221 1.01 -15.20 -11.76
CA PRO A 221 0.98 -16.63 -11.44
C PRO A 221 0.87 -16.83 -9.93
N ALA A 222 0.64 -18.08 -9.50
CA ALA A 222 0.72 -18.45 -8.10
C ALA A 222 2.03 -17.95 -7.47
N ILE A 223 1.93 -17.19 -6.39
CA ILE A 223 3.06 -16.75 -5.58
C ILE A 223 3.12 -17.65 -4.35
N LYS A 224 4.33 -18.07 -3.98
CA LYS A 224 4.53 -18.91 -2.80
C LYS A 224 5.60 -18.35 -1.88
N VAL A 225 5.41 -18.55 -0.58
CA VAL A 225 6.45 -18.44 0.44
C VAL A 225 6.50 -19.80 1.11
N ASP A 226 7.54 -20.59 0.85
CA ASP A 226 7.59 -22.00 1.27
C ASP A 226 6.30 -22.77 0.88
N ALA A 227 5.55 -23.32 1.83
CA ALA A 227 4.29 -24.03 1.56
C ALA A 227 3.06 -23.10 1.52
N ALA A 228 3.16 -21.84 1.93
CA ALA A 228 2.09 -20.86 1.80
C ALA A 228 1.96 -20.40 0.33
N THR A 229 0.79 -20.53 -0.26
CA THR A 229 0.52 -20.19 -1.67
C THR A 229 -0.70 -19.29 -1.77
N VAL A 230 -0.63 -18.29 -2.66
CA VAL A 230 -1.79 -17.47 -3.06
C VAL A 230 -1.89 -17.45 -4.58
N GLU A 231 -3.09 -17.69 -5.10
CA GLU A 231 -3.44 -17.73 -6.52
C GLU A 231 -4.53 -16.70 -6.84
N GLY A 232 -4.64 -16.30 -8.11
CA GLY A 232 -5.66 -15.35 -8.57
C GLY A 232 -5.36 -13.89 -8.25
N MET A 233 -4.10 -13.56 -7.94
CA MET A 233 -3.69 -12.19 -7.67
C MET A 233 -3.51 -11.40 -8.97
N ASN A 234 -3.75 -10.10 -8.88
CA ASN A 234 -3.31 -9.11 -9.85
C ASN A 234 -2.26 -8.23 -9.18
N GLY A 235 -1.27 -7.77 -9.94
CA GLY A 235 -0.24 -6.89 -9.41
C GLY A 235 0.45 -6.09 -10.49
N MET A 236 1.52 -5.41 -10.09
CA MET A 236 2.21 -4.43 -10.93
C MET A 236 3.56 -4.95 -11.43
N GLY A 237 3.91 -4.62 -12.66
CA GLY A 237 5.26 -4.70 -13.20
C GLY A 237 5.93 -3.34 -13.10
N LEU A 238 7.15 -3.28 -12.55
CA LEU A 238 7.95 -2.06 -12.50
C LEU A 238 9.38 -2.30 -13.01
N PRO A 239 10.06 -1.28 -13.59
CA PRO A 239 11.48 -1.38 -13.90
C PRO A 239 12.28 -1.75 -12.64
N LYS A 240 13.31 -2.59 -12.76
CA LYS A 240 14.10 -3.01 -11.58
C LYS A 240 14.71 -1.83 -10.81
N THR A 241 15.08 -0.77 -11.54
CA THR A 241 15.64 0.47 -10.96
C THR A 241 14.65 1.22 -10.06
N ALA A 242 13.36 0.97 -10.23
CA ALA A 242 12.30 1.54 -9.41
C ALA A 242 12.12 0.81 -8.08
N ILE A 243 12.65 -0.41 -7.93
CA ILE A 243 12.43 -1.21 -6.72
C ILE A 243 13.65 -1.06 -5.79
N PRO A 244 13.47 -0.55 -4.56
CA PRO A 244 14.56 -0.41 -3.60
C PRO A 244 15.31 -1.71 -3.30
N GLY A 245 16.61 -1.61 -3.03
CA GLY A 245 17.42 -2.72 -2.50
C GLY A 245 17.76 -3.85 -3.48
N ASP A 246 17.66 -3.59 -4.79
CA ASP A 246 17.98 -4.55 -5.89
C ASP A 246 17.20 -5.87 -5.80
N VAL A 247 16.02 -5.85 -5.18
CA VAL A 247 15.17 -7.03 -5.03
C VAL A 247 14.37 -7.32 -6.29
N ALA A 248 13.82 -8.52 -6.35
CA ALA A 248 13.10 -9.04 -7.51
C ALA A 248 11.65 -8.55 -7.59
N GLY A 249 11.11 -8.04 -6.49
CA GLY A 249 9.72 -7.64 -6.35
C GLY A 249 9.37 -7.20 -4.93
N VAL A 250 8.09 -6.95 -4.72
CA VAL A 250 7.49 -6.59 -3.42
C VAL A 250 6.37 -7.56 -3.13
N LEU A 251 6.32 -8.09 -1.92
CA LEU A 251 5.23 -8.95 -1.43
C LEU A 251 4.28 -8.09 -0.60
N GLY A 252 3.14 -7.74 -1.19
CA GLY A 252 2.18 -6.79 -0.65
C GLY A 252 1.04 -7.42 0.16
N LEU A 253 0.13 -6.56 0.61
CA LEU A 253 -1.05 -6.91 1.39
C LEU A 253 -2.01 -7.84 0.64
N ASP A 254 -2.01 -7.81 -0.70
CA ASP A 254 -2.78 -8.75 -1.52
C ASP A 254 -2.44 -10.22 -1.29
N PHE A 255 -1.18 -10.52 -0.99
CA PHE A 255 -0.72 -11.82 -0.52
C PHE A 255 -0.84 -11.95 1.00
N LEU A 256 -0.36 -10.95 1.76
CA LEU A 256 -0.21 -11.06 3.22
C LEU A 256 -1.56 -11.18 3.95
N LYS A 257 -2.63 -10.55 3.44
CA LYS A 257 -3.98 -10.63 4.04
C LYS A 257 -4.57 -12.04 4.07
N SER A 258 -4.02 -12.96 3.29
CA SER A 258 -4.43 -14.35 3.24
C SER A 258 -3.95 -15.17 4.45
N PHE A 259 -3.13 -14.60 5.33
CA PHE A 259 -2.54 -15.30 6.47
C PHE A 259 -2.58 -14.44 7.73
N ASP A 260 -2.45 -15.09 8.88
CA ASP A 260 -1.93 -14.43 10.07
C ASP A 260 -0.42 -14.29 9.90
N VAL A 261 0.08 -13.05 9.95
CA VAL A 261 1.50 -12.74 9.67
C VAL A 261 2.22 -12.48 10.98
N VAL A 262 3.21 -13.30 11.31
CA VAL A 262 4.05 -13.13 12.50
C VAL A 262 5.47 -12.78 12.10
N ILE A 263 5.91 -11.56 12.40
CA ILE A 263 7.28 -11.10 12.16
C ILE A 263 7.99 -11.03 13.50
N ASN A 264 9.13 -11.71 13.61
CA ASN A 264 9.96 -11.67 14.80
C ASN A 264 11.35 -11.13 14.45
N PRO A 265 11.61 -9.84 14.74
CA PRO A 265 12.90 -9.21 14.49
C PRO A 265 14.07 -9.88 15.23
N LYS A 266 13.86 -10.37 16.45
CA LYS A 266 14.91 -10.94 17.32
C LYS A 266 15.62 -12.15 16.71
N ASN A 267 14.91 -12.92 15.89
CA ASN A 267 15.47 -14.08 15.18
C ASN A 267 15.32 -13.97 13.66
N SER A 268 14.96 -12.78 13.15
CA SER A 268 14.69 -12.49 11.74
C SER A 268 13.83 -13.56 11.09
N SER A 269 12.64 -13.82 11.64
CA SER A 269 11.74 -14.85 11.12
C SER A 269 10.36 -14.31 10.74
N LEU A 270 9.77 -14.94 9.73
CA LEU A 270 8.40 -14.75 9.29
C LEU A 270 7.65 -16.07 9.42
N GLN A 271 6.48 -16.04 10.04
CA GLN A 271 5.50 -17.12 9.97
C GLN A 271 4.23 -16.63 9.28
N LEU A 272 3.74 -17.44 8.36
CA LEU A 272 2.44 -17.27 7.71
C LEU A 272 1.56 -18.40 8.20
N LEU A 273 0.61 -18.08 9.06
CA LEU A 273 -0.28 -19.04 9.70
C LEU A 273 -1.67 -18.98 9.06
N PRO A 274 -2.48 -20.05 9.19
CA PRO A 274 -3.90 -19.97 8.83
C PRO A 274 -4.58 -18.78 9.50
N ARG A 275 -5.44 -18.10 8.75
CA ARG A 275 -6.13 -16.89 9.24
C ARG A 275 -6.89 -17.17 10.52
N SER A 276 -6.84 -16.21 11.43
CA SER A 276 -7.72 -16.18 12.61
C SER A 276 -8.46 -14.85 12.71
N ASN A 277 -9.47 -14.83 13.58
CA ASN A 277 -10.26 -13.63 13.82
C ASN A 277 -9.40 -12.51 14.44
N THR A 278 -9.74 -11.26 14.14
CA THR A 278 -9.14 -10.10 14.79
C THR A 278 -9.38 -10.13 16.30
N VAL A 279 -8.46 -9.55 17.07
CA VAL A 279 -8.49 -9.59 18.53
C VAL A 279 -8.60 -8.18 19.12
N ALA A 280 -9.44 -8.02 20.14
CA ALA A 280 -9.70 -6.72 20.77
C ALA A 280 -8.51 -6.17 21.58
N GLY A 281 -7.62 -7.03 22.08
CA GLY A 281 -6.43 -6.63 22.84
C GLY A 281 -5.25 -6.14 21.99
N GLY A 282 -5.39 -6.12 20.66
CA GLY A 282 -4.38 -5.60 19.74
C GLY A 282 -4.66 -4.15 19.33
N VAL A 283 -3.68 -3.55 18.67
CA VAL A 283 -3.84 -2.25 18.02
C VAL A 283 -4.91 -2.40 16.92
N PRO A 284 -6.04 -1.69 16.99
CA PRO A 284 -7.08 -1.79 15.98
C PRO A 284 -6.56 -1.18 14.67
N LEU A 285 -6.74 -1.91 13.58
CA LEU A 285 -6.36 -1.48 12.24
C LEU A 285 -7.61 -1.22 11.41
N GLN A 286 -7.59 -0.16 10.63
CA GLN A 286 -8.64 0.20 9.68
C GLN A 286 -8.08 0.10 8.26
N GLY A 287 -8.83 -0.55 7.37
CA GLY A 287 -8.47 -0.66 5.97
C GLY A 287 -8.77 0.64 5.23
N LYS A 288 -7.79 1.15 4.48
CA LYS A 288 -7.97 2.32 3.62
C LYS A 288 -7.27 2.09 2.30
N MET A 289 -8.02 2.02 1.19
CA MET A 289 -7.48 1.83 -0.16
C MET A 289 -6.49 0.65 -0.31
N GLY A 290 -6.65 -0.43 0.47
CA GLY A 290 -5.77 -1.60 0.41
C GLY A 290 -4.51 -1.53 1.28
N VAL A 291 -4.39 -0.53 2.15
CA VAL A 291 -3.40 -0.48 3.23
C VAL A 291 -4.08 -0.47 4.60
N MET A 292 -3.31 -0.72 5.66
CA MET A 292 -3.81 -0.66 7.04
C MET A 292 -3.33 0.60 7.74
N ILE A 293 -4.25 1.31 8.38
CA ILE A 293 -3.97 2.50 9.18
C ILE A 293 -4.38 2.31 10.64
N THR A 294 -3.81 3.10 11.54
CA THR A 294 -4.20 3.16 12.95
C THR A 294 -4.00 4.56 13.54
N GLU A 295 -4.52 4.77 14.74
CA GLU A 295 -4.36 5.99 15.51
C GLU A 295 -3.03 6.01 16.27
N VAL A 296 -2.27 7.10 16.12
CA VAL A 296 -0.94 7.29 16.72
C VAL A 296 -0.89 8.61 17.48
N PHE A 297 -0.30 8.59 18.67
CA PHE A 297 0.13 9.79 19.38
C PHE A 297 1.60 10.05 19.09
N VAL A 298 1.92 11.27 18.66
CA VAL A 298 3.28 11.72 18.35
C VAL A 298 3.65 12.83 19.33
N ASN A 299 4.76 12.65 20.04
CA ASN A 299 5.24 13.56 21.08
C ASN A 299 4.13 13.93 22.09
N GLY A 300 3.30 12.94 22.47
CA GLY A 300 2.18 13.10 23.39
C GLY A 300 0.92 13.80 22.83
N LYS A 301 0.90 14.19 21.55
CA LYS A 301 -0.25 14.82 20.87
C LYS A 301 -0.90 13.82 19.90
N GLY A 302 -2.22 13.88 19.72
CA GLY A 302 -2.96 12.97 18.84
C GLY A 302 -4.39 12.69 19.34
N PRO A 303 -5.08 11.68 18.78
CA PRO A 303 -4.57 10.73 17.78
C PRO A 303 -4.47 11.32 16.37
N TYR A 304 -3.51 10.81 15.60
CA TYR A 304 -3.31 11.05 14.17
C TYR A 304 -3.38 9.74 13.39
N ASN A 305 -3.77 9.77 12.12
CA ASN A 305 -3.91 8.56 11.31
C ASN A 305 -2.59 8.19 10.65
N PHE A 306 -2.02 7.05 10.98
CA PHE A 306 -0.78 6.56 10.36
C PHE A 306 -1.00 5.26 9.63
N LEU A 307 -0.38 5.15 8.45
CA LEU A 307 -0.21 3.90 7.72
C LEU A 307 0.86 3.05 8.42
N LEU A 308 0.69 1.72 8.49
CA LEU A 308 1.74 0.83 9.00
C LEU A 308 2.47 0.10 7.86
N ASP A 309 3.78 0.34 7.75
CA ASP A 309 4.57 -0.04 6.58
C ASP A 309 5.84 -0.79 6.98
N THR A 310 5.87 -2.11 6.76
CA THR A 310 7.07 -2.91 6.96
C THR A 310 8.16 -2.69 5.89
N GLY A 311 7.83 -1.99 4.80
CA GLY A 311 8.74 -1.56 3.73
C GLY A 311 9.28 -0.14 3.92
N ALA A 312 8.90 0.58 4.98
CA ALA A 312 9.50 1.87 5.35
C ALA A 312 10.58 1.68 6.42
N ASP A 313 11.75 2.31 6.25
CA ASP A 313 12.85 2.24 7.22
C ASP A 313 12.51 2.93 8.54
N VAL A 314 12.00 4.16 8.46
CA VAL A 314 11.81 5.06 9.60
C VAL A 314 10.40 5.62 9.64
N MET A 315 10.08 6.32 10.73
CA MET A 315 8.83 7.08 10.84
C MET A 315 8.78 8.17 9.77
N VAL A 316 7.62 8.35 9.15
CA VAL A 316 7.41 9.42 8.17
C VAL A 316 6.28 10.31 8.65
N LEU A 317 6.47 11.62 8.58
CA LEU A 317 5.44 12.60 8.91
C LEU A 317 5.13 13.43 7.67
N SER A 318 3.86 13.76 7.49
CA SER A 318 3.48 14.81 6.54
C SER A 318 3.98 16.17 7.04
N ASN A 319 4.32 17.07 6.10
CA ASN A 319 4.60 18.47 6.42
C ASN A 319 3.46 19.13 7.22
N ARG A 320 2.19 18.76 6.96
CA ARG A 320 1.03 19.26 7.73
C ARG A 320 1.08 18.85 9.19
N LEU A 321 1.42 17.59 9.47
CA LEU A 321 1.56 17.10 10.84
C LEU A 321 2.75 17.78 11.53
N ALA A 322 3.88 17.91 10.85
CA ALA A 322 5.06 18.59 11.40
C ALA A 322 4.74 20.03 11.83
N ASN A 323 4.01 20.78 10.99
CA ASN A 323 3.52 22.12 11.31
C ASN A 323 2.53 22.13 12.50
N THR A 324 1.59 21.19 12.53
CA THR A 324 0.62 21.03 13.62
C THR A 324 1.30 20.76 14.97
N LEU A 325 2.37 19.97 14.95
CA LEU A 325 3.17 19.64 16.13
C LEU A 325 4.17 20.75 16.50
N SER A 326 4.37 21.74 15.61
CA SER A 326 5.39 22.78 15.70
C SER A 326 6.81 22.21 15.77
N ILE A 327 7.08 21.21 14.92
CA ILE A 327 8.44 20.66 14.75
C ILE A 327 9.27 21.72 14.01
N ASP A 328 10.45 22.05 14.55
CA ASP A 328 11.38 22.97 13.91
C ASP A 328 12.10 22.29 12.73
N LEU A 329 11.76 22.73 11.52
CA LEU A 329 12.36 22.26 10.27
C LEU A 329 13.38 23.24 9.69
N ALA A 330 13.58 24.42 10.30
CA ALA A 330 14.42 25.47 9.73
C ALA A 330 15.89 25.06 9.63
N ASN A 331 16.33 24.22 10.57
CA ASN A 331 17.70 23.69 10.63
C ASN A 331 17.75 22.17 10.49
N ALA A 332 16.66 21.54 10.03
CA ALA A 332 16.62 20.10 9.82
C ALA A 332 17.55 19.72 8.65
N GLU A 333 18.29 18.62 8.84
CA GLU A 333 19.13 18.05 7.79
C GLU A 333 18.25 17.56 6.64
N ASN A 334 18.59 17.94 5.42
CA ASN A 334 17.92 17.42 4.23
C ASN A 334 18.47 16.04 3.87
N ILE A 335 17.59 15.11 3.50
CA ILE A 335 17.94 13.75 3.14
C ILE A 335 17.20 13.29 1.89
N ASP A 336 17.90 12.52 1.04
CA ASP A 336 17.29 11.86 -0.10
C ASP A 336 16.50 10.63 0.35
N VAL A 337 15.19 10.69 0.19
CA VAL A 337 14.27 9.58 0.41
C VAL A 337 13.97 8.94 -0.93
N ARG A 338 14.14 7.61 -1.02
CA ARG A 338 13.84 6.85 -2.24
C ARG A 338 12.54 6.06 -2.09
N GLY A 339 11.57 6.37 -2.94
CA GLY A 339 10.39 5.56 -3.20
C GLY A 339 10.48 4.80 -4.53
N PHE A 340 9.35 4.28 -5.02
CA PHE A 340 9.36 3.57 -6.32
C PHE A 340 9.27 4.49 -7.54
N CYS A 341 8.88 5.76 -7.37
CA CYS A 341 8.90 6.79 -8.41
C CYS A 341 10.10 7.74 -8.28
N GLY A 342 11.24 7.23 -7.85
CA GLY A 342 12.48 8.00 -7.74
C GLY A 342 12.74 8.51 -6.33
N GLN A 343 13.34 9.70 -6.26
CA GLN A 343 13.80 10.31 -5.01
C GLN A 343 12.95 11.53 -4.69
N GLU A 344 12.75 11.78 -3.41
CA GLU A 344 12.10 12.96 -2.83
C GLU A 344 13.03 13.53 -1.75
N MET A 345 13.12 14.86 -1.67
CA MET A 345 13.83 15.52 -0.58
C MET A 345 13.00 15.51 0.70
N GLY A 346 13.50 14.84 1.73
CA GLY A 346 12.94 14.84 3.07
C GLY A 346 13.74 15.68 4.06
N GLN A 347 13.14 15.96 5.21
CA GLN A 347 13.81 16.64 6.32
C GLN A 347 13.87 15.74 7.55
N LYS A 348 15.08 15.52 8.06
CA LYS A 348 15.38 14.67 9.21
C LYS A 348 14.85 15.28 10.49
N VAL A 349 14.10 14.51 11.27
CA VAL A 349 13.55 14.93 12.57
C VAL A 349 13.74 13.85 13.63
N SER A 350 13.70 14.24 14.89
CA SER A 350 13.66 13.31 16.02
C SER A 350 12.33 13.45 16.76
N LEU A 351 11.72 12.31 17.05
CA LEU A 351 10.41 12.17 17.70
C LEU A 351 10.64 11.69 19.13
N SER A 352 10.18 12.47 20.10
CA SER A 352 10.38 12.16 21.52
C SER A 352 9.61 10.92 21.94
N SER A 353 8.37 10.76 21.47
CA SER A 353 7.58 9.56 21.67
C SER A 353 6.61 9.27 20.53
N ILE A 354 6.43 7.97 20.25
CA ILE A 354 5.41 7.43 19.36
C ILE A 354 4.64 6.39 20.14
N LYS A 355 3.32 6.57 20.23
CA LYS A 355 2.44 5.68 20.97
C LYS A 355 1.29 5.19 20.10
N LEU A 356 1.21 3.88 19.95
CA LEU A 356 0.13 3.14 19.31
C LEU A 356 -0.62 2.39 20.40
N GLN A 357 -1.84 2.82 20.73
CA GLN A 357 -2.62 2.23 21.83
C GLN A 357 -1.81 2.19 23.15
N GLY A 358 -1.45 1.00 23.66
CA GLY A 358 -0.64 0.80 24.86
C GLY A 358 0.87 0.66 24.62
N TYR A 359 1.32 0.71 23.36
CA TYR A 359 2.71 0.49 22.98
C TYR A 359 3.38 1.83 22.70
N GLU A 360 4.44 2.14 23.43
CA GLU A 360 5.16 3.42 23.30
C GLU A 360 6.66 3.19 23.08
N SER A 361 7.20 3.90 22.10
CA SER A 361 8.63 3.92 21.79
C SER A 361 9.11 5.37 21.76
N THR A 362 10.28 5.61 22.35
CA THR A 362 10.83 6.96 22.53
C THR A 362 12.08 7.18 21.69
N ASN A 363 12.41 8.44 21.41
CA ASN A 363 13.64 8.85 20.73
C ASN A 363 13.81 8.21 19.34
N LEU A 364 12.71 8.16 18.58
CA LEU A 364 12.71 7.63 17.22
C LEU A 364 13.15 8.70 16.23
N ASP A 365 13.88 8.25 15.23
CA ASP A 365 14.12 9.05 14.05
C ASP A 365 12.90 9.07 13.15
N GLY A 366 12.71 10.18 12.44
CA GLY A 366 11.72 10.26 11.38
C GLY A 366 12.12 11.24 10.29
N VAL A 367 11.37 11.21 9.20
CA VAL A 367 11.53 12.14 8.08
C VAL A 367 10.21 12.85 7.85
N VAL A 368 10.28 14.17 7.69
CA VAL A 368 9.16 14.96 7.17
C VAL A 368 9.26 14.98 5.66
N LEU A 369 8.20 14.52 5.02
CA LEU A 369 8.04 14.57 3.56
C LEU A 369 7.00 15.61 3.18
N ASN A 370 7.21 16.22 2.03
CA ASN A 370 6.29 17.17 1.43
C ASN A 370 5.71 16.56 0.16
N ASN A 371 5.15 15.36 0.27
CA ASN A 371 4.50 14.68 -0.83
C ASN A 371 2.98 14.77 -0.77
N GLU A 372 2.42 14.75 -1.97
CA GLU A 372 0.97 14.70 -2.14
C GLU A 372 0.40 13.32 -1.77
N LEU A 373 1.22 12.26 -1.66
CA LEU A 373 0.71 10.91 -1.39
C LEU A 373 0.09 10.78 0.01
N LEU A 374 0.73 11.25 1.07
CA LEU A 374 0.14 11.17 2.42
C LEU A 374 -1.17 11.98 2.50
N ASP A 375 -1.16 13.12 1.82
CA ASP A 375 -2.31 14.00 1.67
C ASP A 375 -3.45 13.33 0.90
N LEU A 376 -3.11 12.66 -0.19
CA LEU A 376 -3.98 11.88 -1.05
C LEU A 376 -4.61 10.73 -0.24
N LEU A 377 -3.81 9.94 0.48
CA LEU A 377 -4.31 8.87 1.34
C LEU A 377 -5.05 9.37 2.59
N GLY A 378 -5.01 10.67 2.87
CA GLY A 378 -5.58 11.26 4.07
C GLY A 378 -5.02 10.61 5.33
N VAL A 379 -3.70 10.42 5.37
CA VAL A 379 -2.94 9.97 6.54
C VAL A 379 -1.97 11.08 6.93
N ASP A 380 -1.59 11.10 8.20
CA ASP A 380 -0.69 12.10 8.77
C ASP A 380 0.78 11.64 8.75
N GLY A 381 1.02 10.33 8.56
CA GLY A 381 2.34 9.73 8.50
C GLY A 381 2.36 8.22 8.26
N ILE A 382 3.57 7.64 8.34
CA ILE A 382 3.84 6.20 8.20
C ILE A 382 4.61 5.72 9.44
N VAL A 383 4.20 4.57 9.99
CA VAL A 383 4.94 3.82 11.01
C VAL A 383 5.89 2.86 10.30
N GLY A 384 7.18 3.16 10.36
CA GLY A 384 8.24 2.35 9.76
C GLY A 384 8.88 1.33 10.70
N GLN A 385 9.90 0.65 10.17
CA GLN A 385 10.58 -0.45 10.84
C GLN A 385 11.40 -0.05 12.06
N ASN A 386 11.88 1.20 12.18
CA ASN A 386 12.54 1.65 13.40
C ASN A 386 11.63 1.62 14.66
N TYR A 387 10.31 1.73 14.48
CA TYR A 387 9.31 1.44 15.51
C TYR A 387 8.97 -0.05 15.55
N LEU A 388 8.59 -0.64 14.41
CA LEU A 388 8.04 -2.00 14.35
C LEU A 388 9.06 -3.09 14.76
N ASN A 389 10.36 -2.87 14.53
CA ASN A 389 11.43 -3.80 14.90
C ASN A 389 11.67 -3.90 16.42
N GLN A 390 11.07 -3.03 17.23
CA GLN A 390 11.14 -3.14 18.69
C GLN A 390 10.19 -4.21 19.27
N TYR A 391 9.35 -4.79 18.41
CA TYR A 391 8.30 -5.71 18.79
C TYR A 391 8.32 -6.95 17.88
N GLN A 392 7.99 -8.10 18.44
CA GLN A 392 7.39 -9.17 17.65
C GLN A 392 5.99 -8.72 17.24
N GLN A 393 5.71 -8.80 15.95
CA GLN A 393 4.48 -8.35 15.33
C GLN A 393 3.62 -9.56 15.01
N HIS A 394 2.33 -9.49 15.28
CA HIS A 394 1.35 -10.48 14.85
C HIS A 394 0.14 -9.76 14.25
N TRP A 395 0.12 -9.72 12.93
CA TRP A 395 -0.91 -9.09 12.12
C TRP A 395 -2.03 -10.08 11.85
N ARG A 396 -3.27 -9.65 12.07
CA ARG A 396 -4.47 -10.36 11.65
C ARG A 396 -5.34 -9.43 10.85
N PHE A 397 -5.83 -9.93 9.72
CA PHE A 397 -6.64 -9.16 8.79
C PHE A 397 -8.07 -9.68 8.82
N GLY A 398 -9.03 -8.76 8.95
CA GLY A 398 -10.45 -9.05 8.87
C GLY A 398 -10.85 -9.55 7.49
N GLU A 399 -12.11 -9.96 7.35
CA GLU A 399 -12.59 -10.49 6.08
C GLU A 399 -12.44 -9.44 4.95
N PRO A 400 -11.94 -9.86 3.77
CA PRO A 400 -11.88 -8.98 2.62
C PRO A 400 -13.27 -8.52 2.20
N ASN A 401 -13.39 -7.25 1.84
CA ASN A 401 -14.60 -6.73 1.22
C ASN A 401 -14.71 -7.15 -0.26
N SER A 402 -15.71 -6.65 -0.97
CA SER A 402 -15.92 -6.92 -2.41
C SER A 402 -14.79 -6.43 -3.32
N LEU A 403 -13.93 -5.53 -2.84
CA LEU A 403 -12.70 -5.10 -3.52
C LEU A 403 -11.51 -6.03 -3.24
N GLY A 404 -11.72 -7.03 -2.39
CA GLY A 404 -10.70 -7.96 -1.94
C GLY A 404 -9.79 -7.39 -0.85
N PHE A 405 -10.05 -6.22 -0.26
CA PHE A 405 -9.19 -5.66 0.79
C PHE A 405 -9.80 -5.83 2.18
N PRO A 406 -9.00 -6.08 3.24
CA PRO A 406 -9.50 -6.11 4.60
C PRO A 406 -9.93 -4.70 5.03
N GLU A 407 -11.15 -4.58 5.57
CA GLU A 407 -11.65 -3.30 6.11
C GLU A 407 -11.23 -3.07 7.57
N THR A 408 -10.88 -4.17 8.26
CA THR A 408 -10.46 -4.14 9.65
C THR A 408 -9.28 -5.09 9.84
N GLY A 409 -8.54 -4.89 10.94
CA GLY A 409 -7.47 -5.79 11.35
C GLY A 409 -7.11 -5.56 12.80
N SER A 410 -6.17 -6.37 13.30
CA SER A 410 -5.56 -6.16 14.61
C SER A 410 -4.07 -6.48 14.55
N LEU A 411 -3.25 -5.62 15.14
CA LEU A 411 -1.82 -5.84 15.31
C LEU A 411 -1.50 -6.07 16.78
N MET A 412 -1.10 -7.30 17.12
CA MET A 412 -0.54 -7.59 18.45
C MET A 412 0.96 -7.34 18.42
N LEU A 413 1.43 -6.55 19.38
CA LEU A 413 2.85 -6.26 19.56
C LEU A 413 3.34 -6.89 20.86
N LYS A 414 4.47 -7.59 20.82
CA LYS A 414 5.16 -8.11 22.00
C LYS A 414 6.58 -7.59 22.01
N ARG A 415 6.94 -6.79 23.01
CA ARG A 415 8.28 -6.19 23.14
C ARG A 415 9.37 -7.28 23.20
N LEU A 416 10.51 -7.03 22.55
CA LEU A 416 11.60 -8.01 22.32
C LEU A 416 12.66 -8.12 23.44
#